data_AF-A0A2P4XQT3-F1
#
_entry.id   AF-A0A2P4XQT3-F1
#
_cell.length_a   1.000
_cell.length_b   1.000
_cell.length_c   1.000
_cell.angle_alpha   90.00
_cell.angle_beta   90.00
_cell.angle_gamma   90.00
#
_symmetry.space_group_name_H-M   'P 1'
#
loop_
_entity.id
_entity.type
_entity.pdbx_description
1 polymer ?
#
loop_
_entity_poly.entity_id
_entity_poly.type
_entity_poly.pdbx_seq_one_letter_code
_entity_poly.pdbx_strand_id
1 'polypeptide(L)'
;MVWRSSVNAVVAVAVGLITQTQAFEVTLVNSCSEPIDVFDSKTTETLPVGGTSTRTVSPGGAYVYRKGTGGQATLAEFSADQNAAWYDISIIPTGEKQGPGNCGSLEECMAVTGGVGFNVAMSIEPGKTDGNRCVSLTCMENGCSDAYQYPADDTKTHSCPSSTDFTVTFCPGR
;
A
#
# COMPACT_ATOMS: atom_id res chain seq x y z
N MET A 1 7.14 67.94 35.59
CA MET A 1 6.87 67.44 34.23
C MET A 1 7.19 65.95 34.25
N VAL A 2 6.18 65.09 34.37
CA VAL A 2 6.37 63.63 34.52
C VAL A 2 6.27 63.01 33.13
N TRP A 3 7.38 62.50 32.61
CA TRP A 3 7.41 61.81 31.32
C TRP A 3 7.13 60.32 31.56
N ARG A 4 5.95 59.86 31.18
CA ARG A 4 5.61 58.43 31.16
C ARG A 4 6.04 57.86 29.81
N SER A 5 7.10 57.06 29.79
CA SER A 5 7.46 56.24 28.63
C SER A 5 6.62 54.97 28.64
N SER A 6 5.69 54.87 27.69
CA SER A 6 4.94 53.64 27.42
C SER A 6 5.83 52.67 26.64
N VAL A 7 6.18 51.54 27.24
CA VAL A 7 6.83 50.44 26.54
C VAL A 7 5.74 49.61 25.88
N ASN A 8 5.61 49.70 24.55
CA ASN A 8 4.74 48.79 23.79
C ASN A 8 5.44 47.44 23.65
N ALA A 9 4.95 46.42 24.35
CA ALA A 9 5.35 45.04 24.14
C ALA A 9 4.72 44.53 22.84
N VAL A 10 5.55 44.30 21.82
CA VAL A 10 5.14 43.61 20.60
C VAL A 10 5.22 42.10 20.88
N VAL A 11 4.07 41.44 21.02
CA VAL A 11 4.00 39.98 21.10
C VAL A 11 3.99 39.46 19.66
N ALA A 12 5.13 38.95 19.19
CA ALA A 12 5.21 38.23 17.93
C ALA A 12 4.71 36.79 18.14
N VAL A 13 3.52 36.47 17.66
CA VAL A 13 3.01 35.09 17.62
C VAL A 13 3.63 34.43 16.38
N ALA A 14 4.62 33.57 16.59
CA ALA A 14 5.14 32.70 15.54
C ALA A 14 4.11 31.59 15.29
N VAL A 15 3.35 31.71 14.20
CA VAL A 15 2.49 30.62 13.72
C VAL A 15 3.40 29.61 13.02
N GLY A 16 3.71 28.50 13.70
CA GLY A 16 4.40 27.38 13.07
C GLY A 16 3.55 26.80 11.95
N LEU A 17 4.11 26.68 10.73
CA LEU A 17 3.50 25.93 9.65
C LEU A 17 3.51 24.45 10.04
N ILE A 18 2.37 23.92 10.45
CA ILE A 18 2.19 22.49 10.64
C ILE A 18 2.11 21.88 9.24
N THR A 19 3.17 21.21 8.79
CA THR A 19 3.15 20.44 7.55
C THR A 19 2.19 19.26 7.74
N GLN A 20 0.98 19.38 7.23
CA GLN A 20 0.01 18.29 7.26
C GLN A 20 0.48 17.20 6.29
N THR A 21 0.90 16.07 6.85
CA THR A 21 1.16 14.85 6.09
C THR A 21 -0.17 14.35 5.53
N GLN A 22 -0.27 14.20 4.20
CA GLN A 22 -1.56 13.95 3.54
C GLN A 22 -1.88 12.45 3.53
N ALA A 23 -3.10 12.10 3.95
CA ALA A 23 -3.67 10.77 3.75
C ALA A 23 -4.22 10.64 2.31
N PHE A 24 -4.45 9.41 1.87
CA PHE A 24 -5.11 9.10 0.60
C PHE A 24 -6.06 7.92 0.76
N GLU A 25 -6.96 7.75 -0.20
CA GLU A 25 -7.93 6.68 -0.22
C GLU A 25 -7.52 5.55 -1.18
N VAL A 26 -7.79 4.33 -0.77
CA VAL A 26 -7.65 3.12 -1.58
C VAL A 26 -9.02 2.48 -1.73
N THR A 27 -9.54 2.43 -2.96
CA THR A 27 -10.79 1.75 -3.29
C THR A 27 -10.49 0.31 -3.69
N LEU A 28 -10.98 -0.63 -2.89
CA LEU A 28 -10.88 -2.06 -3.11
C LEU A 28 -12.07 -2.52 -3.94
N VAL A 29 -11.83 -3.28 -5.01
CA VAL A 29 -12.85 -3.76 -5.94
C VAL A 29 -12.76 -5.28 -6.07
N ASN A 30 -13.89 -5.96 -5.86
CA ASN A 30 -13.99 -7.40 -6.13
C ASN A 30 -14.50 -7.65 -7.56
N SER A 31 -13.60 -7.99 -8.48
CA SER A 31 -13.95 -8.47 -9.83
C SER A 31 -13.88 -9.99 -9.96
N CYS A 32 -13.74 -10.73 -8.86
CA CYS A 32 -13.79 -12.18 -8.88
C CYS A 32 -15.21 -12.68 -9.15
N SER A 33 -15.35 -13.91 -9.64
CA SER A 33 -16.65 -14.56 -9.89
C SER A 33 -17.38 -15.01 -8.61
N GLU A 34 -16.81 -14.75 -7.44
CA GLU A 34 -17.30 -15.13 -6.13
C GLU A 34 -17.09 -13.98 -5.13
N PRO A 35 -17.90 -13.90 -4.06
CA PRO A 35 -17.58 -13.02 -2.94
C PRO A 35 -16.20 -13.34 -2.37
N ILE A 36 -15.47 -12.32 -1.94
CA ILE A 36 -14.15 -12.48 -1.33
C ILE A 36 -14.14 -11.86 0.05
N ASP A 37 -13.40 -12.47 0.95
CA ASP A 37 -13.03 -11.85 2.22
C ASP A 37 -11.74 -11.07 2.03
N VAL A 38 -11.78 -9.75 2.22
CA VAL A 38 -10.59 -8.90 2.18
C VAL A 38 -10.11 -8.63 3.60
N PHE A 39 -8.84 -8.93 3.87
CA PHE A 39 -8.20 -8.72 5.16
C PHE A 39 -7.19 -7.58 5.07
N ASP A 40 -7.25 -6.64 6.04
CA ASP A 40 -6.39 -5.44 6.09
C ASP A 40 -5.29 -5.52 7.16
N SER A 41 -4.95 -6.73 7.58
CA SER A 41 -4.06 -7.04 8.73
C SER A 41 -4.67 -6.79 10.12
N LYS A 42 -5.90 -6.29 10.23
CA LYS A 42 -6.62 -6.10 11.51
C LYS A 42 -8.02 -6.71 11.48
N THR A 43 -8.74 -6.48 10.39
CA THR A 43 -10.15 -6.83 10.21
C THR A 43 -10.38 -7.47 8.84
N THR A 44 -11.46 -8.24 8.75
CA THR A 44 -11.92 -8.87 7.52
C THR A 44 -13.26 -8.27 7.11
N GLU A 45 -13.42 -7.92 5.85
CA GLU A 45 -14.68 -7.52 5.25
C GLU A 45 -14.99 -8.39 4.03
N THR A 46 -16.21 -8.91 3.94
CA THR A 46 -16.68 -9.64 2.75
C THR A 46 -17.13 -8.65 1.69
N LEU A 47 -16.47 -8.65 0.52
CA LEU A 47 -16.91 -7.93 -0.67
C LEU A 47 -17.72 -8.86 -1.57
N PRO A 48 -18.99 -8.54 -1.89
CA PRO A 48 -19.75 -9.28 -2.89
C PRO A 48 -19.12 -9.13 -4.28
N VAL A 49 -19.55 -9.96 -5.24
CA VAL A 49 -19.14 -9.82 -6.65
C VAL A 49 -19.52 -8.42 -7.16
N GLY A 50 -18.55 -7.71 -7.74
CA GLY A 50 -18.70 -6.31 -8.17
C GLY A 50 -18.75 -5.30 -7.02
N GLY A 51 -18.61 -5.76 -5.78
CA GLY A 51 -18.61 -4.90 -4.59
C GLY A 51 -17.33 -4.11 -4.44
N THR A 52 -17.45 -2.97 -3.75
CA THR A 52 -16.33 -2.07 -3.47
C THR A 52 -16.27 -1.68 -2.01
N SER A 53 -15.09 -1.35 -1.51
CA SER A 53 -14.92 -0.78 -0.18
C SER A 53 -13.71 0.15 -0.15
N THR A 54 -13.80 1.27 0.56
CA THR A 54 -12.76 2.30 0.57
C THR A 54 -12.00 2.28 1.90
N ARG A 55 -10.69 2.54 1.85
CA ARG A 55 -9.79 2.54 3.00
C ARG A 55 -8.88 3.75 2.97
N THR A 56 -8.76 4.42 4.11
CA THR A 56 -7.83 5.52 4.30
C THR A 56 -6.43 5.01 4.65
N VAL A 57 -5.43 5.44 3.90
CA VAL A 57 -4.00 5.27 4.21
C VAL A 57 -3.48 6.57 4.81
N SER A 58 -3.10 6.51 6.09
CA SER A 58 -2.60 7.67 6.84
C SER A 58 -1.08 7.61 7.03
N PRO A 59 -0.41 8.76 7.11
CA PRO A 59 1.03 8.81 7.34
C PRO A 59 1.48 8.12 8.63
N GLY A 60 2.66 7.48 8.57
CA GLY A 60 3.27 6.77 9.70
C GLY A 60 2.77 5.33 9.90
N GLY A 61 1.96 4.81 8.98
CA GLY A 61 1.50 3.42 8.98
C GLY A 61 1.91 2.66 7.71
N ALA A 62 1.87 1.33 7.81
CA ALA A 62 1.91 0.41 6.69
C ALA A 62 0.55 -0.31 6.60
N TYR A 63 0.04 -0.44 5.38
CA TYR A 63 -1.28 -0.96 5.08
C TYR A 63 -1.14 -2.06 4.05
N VAL A 64 -1.78 -3.21 4.31
CA VAL A 64 -1.70 -4.38 3.43
C VAL A 64 -3.11 -4.91 3.22
N TYR A 65 -3.54 -5.01 1.97
CA TYR A 65 -4.84 -5.54 1.58
C TYR A 65 -4.67 -6.84 0.80
N ARG A 66 -5.42 -7.89 1.16
CA ARG A 66 -5.29 -9.21 0.55
C ARG A 66 -6.57 -10.04 0.64
N LYS A 67 -6.73 -11.03 -0.24
CA LYS A 67 -7.82 -12.03 -0.16
C LYS A 67 -7.51 -13.04 0.94
N GLY A 68 -8.34 -13.05 1.98
CA GLY A 68 -8.26 -13.97 3.11
C GLY A 68 -7.15 -13.64 4.12
N THR A 69 -7.11 -14.39 5.22
CA THR A 69 -6.15 -14.19 6.31
C THR A 69 -4.88 -15.06 6.18
N GLY A 70 -4.86 -16.01 5.24
CA GLY A 70 -3.74 -16.94 5.04
C GLY A 70 -2.50 -16.24 4.51
N GLY A 71 -1.32 -16.53 5.08
CA GLY A 71 -0.03 -15.90 4.69
C GLY A 71 0.38 -16.11 3.22
N GLN A 72 -0.21 -17.10 2.55
CA GLN A 72 -0.05 -17.32 1.11
C GLN A 72 -1.03 -16.42 0.35
N ALA A 73 -0.64 -15.18 0.09
CA ALA A 73 -1.53 -14.23 -0.57
C ALA A 73 -0.77 -13.18 -1.37
N THR A 74 -1.38 -12.79 -2.49
CA THR A 74 -1.01 -11.59 -3.23
C THR A 74 -1.37 -10.38 -2.38
N LEU A 75 -0.41 -9.49 -2.14
CA LEU A 75 -0.55 -8.33 -1.25
C LEU A 75 -0.60 -7.05 -2.08
N ALA A 76 -1.54 -6.15 -1.76
CA ALA A 76 -1.44 -4.74 -2.12
C ALA A 76 -0.89 -4.00 -0.90
N GLU A 77 0.33 -3.47 -1.00
CA GLU A 77 1.00 -2.79 0.11
C GLU A 77 0.99 -1.28 -0.13
N PHE A 78 0.73 -0.50 0.92
CA PHE A 78 0.67 0.95 0.87
C PHE A 78 1.30 1.57 2.11
N SER A 79 1.92 2.73 1.93
CA SER A 79 2.26 3.64 3.02
C SER A 79 2.21 5.09 2.57
N ALA A 80 2.07 6.01 3.51
CA ALA A 80 2.06 7.43 3.25
C ALA A 80 3.16 8.13 4.04
N ASP A 81 3.82 9.10 3.39
CA ASP A 81 4.63 10.09 4.07
C ASP A 81 4.37 11.49 3.50
N GLN A 82 5.20 12.45 3.89
CA GLN A 82 5.05 13.86 3.51
C GLN A 82 5.29 14.11 2.02
N ASN A 83 6.02 13.21 1.36
CA ASN A 83 6.55 13.36 0.02
C ASN A 83 5.80 12.51 -1.00
N ALA A 84 5.29 11.35 -0.59
CA ALA A 84 4.73 10.38 -1.52
C ALA A 84 3.64 9.49 -0.91
N ALA A 85 2.79 9.00 -1.79
CA ALA A 85 2.04 7.77 -1.59
C ALA A 85 2.87 6.62 -2.16
N TRP A 86 3.31 5.71 -1.29
CA TRP A 86 4.10 4.53 -1.66
C TRP A 86 3.20 3.33 -1.79
N TYR A 87 3.47 2.50 -2.79
CA TYR A 87 2.69 1.32 -3.04
C TYR A 87 3.48 0.28 -3.84
N ASP A 88 3.08 -0.97 -3.70
CA ASP A 88 3.60 -2.09 -4.47
C ASP A 88 2.62 -3.28 -4.43
N ILE A 89 2.89 -4.27 -5.28
CA ILE A 89 2.32 -5.60 -5.15
C ILE A 89 3.41 -6.51 -4.61
N SER A 90 3.08 -7.40 -3.68
CA SER A 90 4.02 -8.40 -3.18
C SER A 90 3.45 -9.80 -3.28
N ILE A 91 4.28 -10.71 -3.78
CA ILE A 91 4.03 -12.15 -3.83
C ILE A 91 5.16 -12.93 -3.14
N ILE A 92 5.90 -12.28 -2.25
CA ILE A 92 7.01 -12.91 -1.54
C ILE A 92 6.47 -14.14 -0.80
N PRO A 93 6.97 -15.35 -1.09
CA PRO A 93 6.55 -16.55 -0.38
C PRO A 93 6.76 -16.41 1.12
N THR A 94 5.72 -16.68 1.90
CA THR A 94 5.81 -16.89 3.35
C THR A 94 5.55 -18.37 3.65
N GLY A 95 5.61 -18.82 4.89
CA GLY A 95 5.25 -20.21 5.19
C GLY A 95 5.27 -20.55 6.66
N GLU A 96 4.66 -21.67 7.02
CA GLU A 96 4.64 -22.20 8.40
C GLU A 96 6.02 -22.67 8.87
N LYS A 97 6.94 -22.97 7.93
CA LYS A 97 8.29 -23.46 8.23
C LYS A 97 9.21 -22.36 8.75
N GLN A 98 9.28 -21.24 8.03
CA GLN A 98 10.04 -20.04 8.34
C GLN A 98 9.62 -18.89 7.42
N GLY A 99 9.89 -17.64 7.80
CA GLY A 99 9.77 -16.48 6.91
C GLY A 99 10.82 -16.50 5.79
N PRO A 100 10.65 -15.66 4.75
CA PRO A 100 11.53 -15.66 3.57
C PRO A 100 13.00 -15.37 3.90
N GLY A 101 13.29 -14.75 5.05
CA GLY A 101 14.66 -14.42 5.45
C GLY A 101 15.32 -13.54 4.40
N ASN A 102 16.48 -13.96 3.90
CA ASN A 102 17.24 -13.25 2.87
C ASN A 102 17.32 -14.03 1.55
N CYS A 103 16.30 -14.83 1.20
CA CYS A 103 16.24 -15.45 -0.12
C CYS A 103 16.36 -14.39 -1.23
N GLY A 104 17.09 -14.70 -2.29
CA GLY A 104 17.43 -13.76 -3.38
C GLY A 104 16.65 -13.96 -4.67
N SER A 105 15.68 -14.89 -4.70
CA SER A 105 14.82 -15.16 -5.84
C SER A 105 13.50 -15.80 -5.41
N LEU A 106 12.48 -15.74 -6.27
CA LEU A 106 11.20 -16.42 -6.01
C LEU A 106 11.37 -17.91 -5.71
N GLU A 107 12.13 -18.61 -6.56
CA GLU A 107 12.39 -20.04 -6.42
C GLU A 107 13.04 -20.37 -5.08
N GLU A 108 14.05 -19.58 -4.68
CA GLU A 108 14.69 -19.73 -3.38
C GLU A 108 13.73 -19.46 -2.23
N CYS A 109 12.92 -18.40 -2.30
CA CYS A 109 11.94 -18.09 -1.27
C CYS A 109 10.87 -19.19 -1.15
N MET A 110 10.40 -19.76 -2.26
CA MET A 110 9.47 -20.89 -2.25
C MET A 110 10.12 -22.13 -1.62
N ALA A 111 11.38 -22.43 -1.94
CA ALA A 111 12.10 -23.57 -1.38
C ALA A 111 12.31 -23.44 0.14
N VAL A 112 12.68 -22.23 0.60
CA VAL A 112 12.98 -21.94 2.01
C VAL A 112 11.71 -21.93 2.86
N THR A 113 10.64 -21.30 2.37
CA THR A 113 9.39 -21.15 3.15
C THR A 113 8.44 -22.32 2.99
N GLY A 114 8.53 -23.05 1.86
CA GLY A 114 7.53 -24.03 1.43
C GLY A 114 6.22 -23.41 0.93
N GLY A 115 6.16 -22.09 0.79
CA GLY A 115 4.99 -21.36 0.29
C GLY A 115 5.11 -20.95 -1.16
N VAL A 116 4.08 -20.22 -1.63
CA VAL A 116 3.96 -19.68 -2.99
C VAL A 116 3.85 -18.16 -2.97
N GLY A 117 3.22 -17.57 -1.94
CA GLY A 117 3.04 -16.11 -1.86
C GLY A 117 2.01 -15.50 -2.81
N PHE A 118 1.32 -16.30 -3.63
CA PHE A 118 0.28 -15.84 -4.56
C PHE A 118 -1.03 -16.61 -4.35
N ASN A 119 -2.18 -15.93 -4.42
CA ASN A 119 -3.49 -16.60 -4.36
C ASN A 119 -4.56 -16.02 -5.31
N VAL A 120 -4.47 -14.75 -5.67
CA VAL A 120 -5.43 -14.09 -6.56
C VAL A 120 -4.72 -13.07 -7.44
N ALA A 121 -5.18 -12.92 -8.68
CA ALA A 121 -4.72 -11.85 -9.55
C ALA A 121 -5.10 -10.48 -8.98
N MET A 122 -4.26 -9.49 -9.18
CA MET A 122 -4.41 -8.16 -8.59
C MET A 122 -3.90 -7.07 -9.53
N SER A 123 -4.58 -5.93 -9.57
CA SER A 123 -4.02 -4.68 -10.11
C SER A 123 -4.10 -3.55 -9.10
N ILE A 124 -3.17 -2.60 -9.20
CA ILE A 124 -3.19 -1.32 -8.50
C ILE A 124 -3.14 -0.21 -9.55
N GLU A 125 -4.12 0.68 -9.52
CA GLU A 125 -4.26 1.79 -10.44
C GLU A 125 -4.28 3.12 -9.67
N PRO A 126 -3.26 3.99 -9.82
CA PRO A 126 -3.33 5.33 -9.26
C PRO A 126 -4.34 6.17 -10.05
N GLY A 127 -5.01 7.11 -9.36
CA GLY A 127 -5.97 8.02 -9.99
C GLY A 127 -5.36 8.90 -11.08
N LYS A 128 -4.03 9.04 -11.08
CA LYS A 128 -3.25 9.65 -12.17
C LYS A 128 -1.87 9.02 -12.22
N THR A 129 -1.43 8.62 -13.41
CA THR A 129 -0.06 8.17 -13.65
C THR A 129 0.84 9.34 -14.07
N ASP A 130 2.15 9.20 -13.81
CA ASP A 130 3.18 10.12 -14.30
C ASP A 130 4.14 9.47 -15.31
N GLY A 131 3.97 8.18 -15.58
CA GLY A 131 4.80 7.40 -16.51
C GLY A 131 6.19 7.04 -15.99
N ASN A 132 6.51 7.40 -14.73
CA ASN A 132 7.76 7.06 -14.06
C ASN A 132 7.49 6.06 -12.93
N ARG A 133 7.52 6.50 -11.67
CA ARG A 133 7.24 5.64 -10.52
C ARG A 133 5.75 5.55 -10.22
N CYS A 134 4.94 6.51 -10.66
CA CYS A 134 3.49 6.49 -10.49
C CYS A 134 2.84 5.86 -11.72
N VAL A 135 2.71 4.53 -11.68
CA VAL A 135 2.24 3.68 -12.78
C VAL A 135 1.27 2.62 -12.27
N SER A 136 0.41 2.10 -13.16
CA SER A 136 -0.41 0.95 -12.81
C SER A 136 0.45 -0.30 -12.68
N LEU A 137 0.14 -1.13 -11.68
CA LEU A 137 0.80 -2.42 -11.45
C LEU A 137 -0.17 -3.56 -11.69
N THR A 138 0.29 -4.64 -12.28
CA THR A 138 -0.54 -5.82 -12.52
C THR A 138 0.22 -7.11 -12.20
N CYS A 139 -0.43 -7.98 -11.42
CA CYS A 139 0.05 -9.31 -11.13
C CYS A 139 -1.05 -10.34 -11.40
N MET A 140 -0.98 -11.01 -12.55
CA MET A 140 -2.00 -12.00 -12.96
C MET A 140 -1.70 -13.42 -12.52
N GLU A 141 -0.44 -13.71 -12.17
CA GLU A 141 0.04 -15.04 -11.84
C GLU A 141 1.29 -14.97 -10.94
N ASN A 142 1.64 -16.09 -10.33
CA ASN A 142 2.88 -16.22 -9.55
C ASN A 142 4.10 -15.97 -10.46
N GLY A 143 5.05 -15.14 -9.99
CA GLY A 143 6.21 -14.72 -10.77
C GLY A 143 5.98 -13.52 -11.69
N CYS A 144 4.86 -12.80 -11.54
CA CYS A 144 4.59 -11.57 -12.27
C CYS A 144 5.71 -10.51 -12.12
N SER A 145 5.93 -9.72 -13.16
CA SER A 145 7.05 -8.76 -13.23
C SER A 145 6.92 -7.57 -12.28
N ASP A 146 5.69 -7.17 -11.97
CA ASP A 146 5.40 -5.92 -11.26
C ASP A 146 5.43 -6.08 -9.75
N ALA A 147 5.49 -7.32 -9.24
CA ALA A 147 5.45 -7.60 -7.82
C ALA A 147 6.84 -7.89 -7.24
N TYR A 148 7.00 -7.59 -5.95
CA TYR A 148 8.07 -8.15 -5.11
C TYR A 148 8.00 -9.68 -5.14
N GLN A 149 9.09 -10.31 -5.57
CA GLN A 149 9.21 -11.76 -5.60
C GLN A 149 10.10 -12.32 -4.47
N TYR A 150 10.95 -11.46 -3.91
CA TYR A 150 11.85 -11.75 -2.79
C TYR A 150 12.13 -10.45 -2.00
N PRO A 151 12.58 -10.52 -0.73
CA PRO A 151 12.65 -9.35 0.16
C PRO A 151 13.54 -8.20 -0.31
N ALA A 152 14.64 -8.49 -1.00
CA ALA A 152 15.60 -7.48 -1.46
C ALA A 152 15.34 -6.99 -2.90
N ASP A 153 14.15 -7.24 -3.46
CA ASP A 153 13.78 -6.76 -4.81
C ASP A 153 13.34 -5.29 -4.79
N ASP A 154 14.21 -4.40 -4.30
CA ASP A 154 13.91 -2.98 -4.06
C ASP A 154 13.51 -2.19 -5.32
N THR A 155 13.54 -2.82 -6.49
CA THR A 155 13.10 -2.25 -7.76
C THR A 155 11.57 -2.16 -7.90
N LYS A 156 10.82 -2.84 -7.02
CA LYS A 156 9.36 -3.00 -7.12
C LYS A 156 8.54 -1.99 -6.32
N THR A 157 9.17 -1.17 -5.49
CA THR A 157 8.45 -0.08 -4.82
C THR A 157 8.08 1.00 -5.84
N HIS A 158 6.82 1.40 -5.86
CA HIS A 158 6.31 2.50 -6.67
C HIS A 158 5.87 3.68 -5.80
N SER A 159 5.73 4.84 -6.43
CA SER A 159 5.28 6.04 -5.72
C SER A 159 4.58 7.04 -6.62
N CYS A 160 3.58 7.68 -6.05
CA CYS A 160 2.86 8.80 -6.62
C CYS A 160 3.03 10.05 -5.75
N PRO A 161 2.71 11.25 -6.27
CA PRO A 161 2.57 12.44 -5.43
C PRO A 161 1.68 12.14 -4.22
N SER A 162 2.00 12.75 -3.07
CA SER A 162 1.17 12.62 -1.87
C SER A 162 -0.28 12.99 -2.18
N SER A 163 -1.24 12.37 -1.48
CA SER A 163 -2.70 12.47 -1.72
C SER A 163 -3.23 11.86 -3.03
N THR A 164 -2.42 11.10 -3.79
CA THR A 164 -2.95 10.33 -4.91
C THR A 164 -3.81 9.18 -4.39
N ASP A 165 -5.07 9.10 -4.80
CA ASP A 165 -5.95 7.98 -4.50
C ASP A 165 -5.68 6.80 -5.45
N PHE A 166 -6.03 5.58 -5.01
CA PHE A 166 -5.78 4.35 -5.75
C PHE A 166 -7.01 3.47 -5.85
N THR A 167 -7.04 2.62 -6.88
CA THR A 167 -7.95 1.49 -7.00
C THR A 167 -7.17 0.19 -6.97
N VAL A 168 -7.54 -0.73 -6.08
CA VAL A 168 -7.03 -2.11 -6.05
C VAL A 168 -8.13 -3.02 -6.56
N THR A 169 -7.86 -3.75 -7.64
CA THR A 169 -8.82 -4.70 -8.19
C THR A 169 -8.36 -6.12 -7.94
N PHE A 170 -9.17 -6.90 -7.23
CA PHE A 170 -9.02 -8.35 -7.11
C PHE A 170 -9.64 -9.04 -8.34
N CYS A 171 -8.93 -9.99 -8.93
CA CYS A 171 -9.29 -10.67 -10.18
C CYS A 171 -9.54 -9.71 -11.37
N PRO A 172 -8.62 -8.80 -11.73
CA PRO A 172 -8.83 -7.87 -12.84
C PRO A 172 -8.97 -8.60 -14.19
N GLY A 173 -9.73 -8.01 -15.12
CA GLY A 173 -9.89 -8.52 -16.49
C GLY A 173 -10.73 -9.80 -16.61
N ARG A 174 -11.55 -10.12 -15.61
CA ARG A 174 -12.49 -11.24 -15.62
C ARG A 174 -13.92 -10.82 -15.88
#